data_AF-A0A524GKC4-F1
#
_entry.id   AF-A0A524GKC4-F1
#
_cell.length_a   1.000
_cell.length_b   1.000
_cell.length_c   1.000
_cell.angle_alpha   90.00
_cell.angle_beta   90.00
_cell.angle_gamma   90.00
#
_symmetry.space_group_name_H-M   'P 1'
#
loop_
_entity.id
_entity.type
_entity.pdbx_description
1 polymer ?
#
loop_
_entity_poly.entity_id
_entity_poly.type
_entity_poly.pdbx_seq_one_letter_code
_entity_poly.pdbx_strand_id
1 'polypeptide(L)' 'AEMCFGLNRETDERSLAAFLQMFAAPAMLEALIPRLSDDDINATVDFLTSLMKKHLQQDEYHTLFLNEEKECVTK' A
#
# COMPACT_ATOMS: atom_id res chain seq x y z
N ALA A 1 6.55 -10.77 14.85
CA ALA A 1 6.04 -9.52 15.42
C ALA A 1 4.63 -9.79 15.92
N GLU A 2 4.30 -9.40 17.15
CA GLU A 2 2.94 -9.52 17.67
C GLU A 2 2.14 -8.32 17.12
N MET A 3 1.14 -8.57 16.27
CA MET A 3 0.25 -7.54 15.75
C MET A 3 -0.90 -7.37 16.74
N CYS A 4 -1.05 -6.16 17.29
CA CYS A 4 -2.07 -5.88 18.27
C CYS A 4 -2.85 -4.63 17.85
N PHE A 5 -4.15 -4.79 17.61
CA PHE A 5 -5.05 -3.71 17.19
C PHE A 5 -6.03 -3.37 18.33
N GLY A 6 -6.36 -2.09 18.47
CA GLY A 6 -7.39 -1.58 19.38
C GLY A 6 -6.88 -1.17 20.77
N LEU A 7 -5.56 -1.14 20.99
CA LEU A 7 -4.98 -0.66 22.26
C LEU A 7 -4.75 0.84 22.26
N ASN A 8 -4.07 1.36 21.24
CA ASN A 8 -3.85 2.78 21.03
C ASN A 8 -3.41 3.05 19.58
N ARG A 9 -3.55 4.30 19.15
CA ARG A 9 -3.27 4.73 17.77
C ARG A 9 -1.86 4.38 17.30
N GLU A 10 -0.85 4.61 18.14
CA GLU A 10 0.56 4.35 17.80
C GLU A 10 0.81 2.84 17.58
N THR A 11 0.21 2.00 18.40
CA THR A 11 0.35 0.54 18.30
C THR A 11 -0.40 0.00 17.08
N ASP A 12 -1.56 0.58 16.78
CA ASP A 12 -2.34 0.25 15.58
C ASP A 12 -1.57 0.62 14.31
N GLU A 13 -0.92 1.79 14.27
CA GLU A 13 -0.09 2.22 13.13
C GLU A 13 1.10 1.28 12.90
N ARG A 14 1.82 0.90 13.97
CA ARG A 14 2.93 -0.07 13.88
C ARG A 14 2.45 -1.45 13.43
N SER A 15 1.32 -1.91 13.97
CA SER A 15 0.73 -3.20 13.60
C SER A 15 0.26 -3.20 12.15
N LEU A 16 -0.34 -2.12 11.67
CA LEU A 16 -0.76 -1.96 10.28
C LEU A 16 0.45 -1.98 9.33
N ALA A 17 1.53 -1.28 9.68
CA ALA A 17 2.75 -1.30 8.88
C ALA A 17 3.35 -2.71 8.77
N ALA A 18 3.43 -3.44 9.89
CA ALA A 18 3.90 -4.83 9.90
C ALA A 18 2.98 -5.75 9.09
N PHE A 19 1.66 -5.58 9.21
CA PHE A 19 0.68 -6.34 8.45
C PHE A 19 0.85 -6.15 6.94
N LEU A 20 0.99 -4.90 6.47
CA LEU A 20 1.20 -4.58 5.05
C LEU A 20 2.51 -5.17 4.52
N GLN A 21 3.58 -5.14 5.31
CA GLN A 21 4.86 -5.77 4.93
C GLN A 21 4.73 -7.30 4.78
N MET A 22 3.99 -7.95 5.69
CA MET A 22 3.73 -9.39 5.60
C MET A 22 2.84 -9.73 4.40
N PHE A 23 1.83 -8.91 4.11
CA PHE A 23 0.96 -9.07 2.94
C PHE A 23 1.74 -8.95 1.63
N ALA A 24 2.65 -7.96 1.55
CA ALA A 24 3.47 -7.72 0.38
C ALA A 24 4.70 -8.65 0.26
N ALA A 25 4.87 -9.62 1.16
CA ALA A 25 5.99 -10.54 1.09
C ALA A 25 5.93 -11.39 -0.20
N PRO A 26 7.05 -11.62 -0.90
CA PRO A 26 7.05 -12.31 -2.20
C PRO A 26 6.31 -13.65 -2.20
N ALA A 27 6.61 -14.53 -1.22
CA ALA A 27 5.96 -15.83 -1.10
C ALA A 27 4.45 -15.75 -0.83
N MET A 28 3.98 -14.69 -0.16
CA MET A 28 2.56 -14.47 0.09
C MET A 28 1.85 -14.04 -1.20
N LEU A 29 2.46 -13.10 -1.94
CA LEU A 29 1.92 -12.62 -3.21
C LEU A 29 1.89 -13.74 -4.27
N GLU A 30 2.96 -14.53 -4.38
CA GLU A 30 3.03 -15.69 -5.28
C GLU A 30 1.91 -16.71 -5.02
N ALA A 31 1.54 -16.90 -3.75
CA ALA A 31 0.45 -17.80 -3.38
C ALA A 31 -0.95 -17.21 -3.57
N LEU A 32 -1.11 -15.89 -3.32
CA LEU A 32 -2.41 -15.22 -3.29
C LEU A 32 -2.86 -14.76 -4.68
N ILE A 33 -2.00 -14.08 -5.43
CA ILE A 33 -2.37 -13.40 -6.68
C ILE A 33 -3.03 -14.37 -7.69
N PRO A 34 -2.54 -15.60 -7.93
CA PRO A 34 -3.17 -16.52 -8.88
C PRO A 34 -4.56 -17.01 -8.46
N ARG A 35 -4.97 -16.79 -7.20
CA ARG A 35 -6.27 -17.22 -6.64
C ARG A 35 -7.32 -16.12 -6.67
N LEU A 36 -6.91 -14.88 -6.94
CA LEU A 36 -7.83 -13.75 -7.00
C LEU A 36 -8.61 -13.79 -8.31
N SER A 37 -9.91 -13.51 -8.23
CA SER A 37 -10.70 -13.22 -9.42
C SER A 37 -10.36 -11.82 -9.98
N ASP A 38 -10.78 -11.54 -11.21
CA ASP A 38 -10.64 -10.19 -11.79
C ASP A 38 -11.32 -9.13 -10.90
N ASP A 39 -12.47 -9.46 -10.31
CA ASP A 39 -13.19 -8.58 -9.38
C ASP A 39 -12.37 -8.32 -8.10
N ASP A 40 -11.73 -9.34 -7.54
CA ASP A 40 -10.88 -9.20 -6.35
C ASP A 40 -9.65 -8.33 -6.64
N ILE A 41 -9.05 -8.48 -7.82
CA ILE A 41 -7.91 -7.68 -8.27
C ILE A 41 -8.34 -6.21 -8.37
N ASN A 42 -9.44 -5.92 -9.07
CA ASN A 42 -9.94 -4.57 -9.25
C ASN A 42 -10.31 -3.92 -7.90
N ALA A 43 -11.04 -4.63 -7.04
CA ALA A 43 -11.42 -4.13 -5.73
C ALA A 43 -10.20 -3.80 -4.85
N THR A 44 -9.15 -4.63 -4.92
CA THR A 44 -7.90 -4.41 -4.16
C THR A 44 -7.17 -3.16 -4.66
N VAL A 45 -7.02 -3.01 -5.97
CA VAL A 45 -6.39 -1.84 -6.59
C VAL A 45 -7.17 -0.57 -6.26
N ASP A 46 -8.50 -0.60 -6.36
CA ASP A 46 -9.36 0.54 -6.06
C ASP A 46 -9.26 0.97 -4.60
N PHE A 47 -9.24 0.00 -3.67
CA PHE A 47 -9.12 0.27 -2.25
C PHE A 47 -7.78 0.95 -1.91
N LEU A 48 -6.66 0.38 -2.36
CA LEU A 48 -5.33 0.93 -2.10
C LEU A 48 -5.17 2.31 -2.76
N THR A 49 -5.63 2.46 -4.00
CA THR A 49 -5.59 3.73 -4.72
C THR A 49 -6.42 4.81 -4.03
N SER A 50 -7.59 4.46 -3.52
CA SER A 50 -8.46 5.40 -2.78
C SER A 50 -7.83 5.86 -1.46
N LEU A 51 -7.14 4.97 -0.75
CA LEU A 51 -6.38 5.35 0.46
C LEU A 51 -5.26 6.33 0.11
N MET A 52 -4.47 6.04 -0.93
CA MET A 52 -3.40 6.92 -1.37
C MET A 52 -3.93 8.30 -1.80
N LYS A 53 -4.96 8.35 -2.67
CA LYS A 53 -5.56 9.63 -3.11
C LYS A 53 -6.15 10.45 -1.98
N LYS A 54 -6.64 9.81 -0.92
CA LYS A 54 -7.23 10.50 0.24
C LYS A 54 -6.18 11.13 1.15
N HIS A 55 -4.99 10.54 1.23
CA HIS A 55 -4.00 10.87 2.25
C HIS A 55 -2.67 11.41 1.70
N LEU A 56 -2.39 11.21 0.42
CA LEU A 56 -1.21 11.74 -0.27
C LEU A 56 -1.61 12.91 -1.17
N GLN A 57 -0.75 13.92 -1.23
CA GLN A 57 -0.80 14.93 -2.28
C GLN A 57 -0.41 14.32 -3.62
N GLN A 58 -0.77 14.98 -4.72
CA GLN A 58 -0.48 14.50 -6.07
C GLN A 58 1.03 14.21 -6.25
N ASP A 59 1.88 15.15 -5.84
CA ASP A 59 3.34 15.01 -5.93
C ASP A 59 3.88 13.81 -5.12
N GLU A 60 3.27 13.53 -3.96
CA GLU A 60 3.66 12.41 -3.10
C GLU A 60 3.27 11.07 -3.73
N TYR A 61 2.12 10.97 -4.38
CA TYR A 61 1.70 9.76 -5.10
C TYR A 61 2.65 9.44 -6.26
N HIS A 62 2.98 10.43 -7.10
CA HIS A 62 3.89 10.23 -8.23
C HIS A 62 5.29 9.84 -7.77
N THR A 63 5.81 10.50 -6.74
CA THR A 63 7.17 10.24 -6.24
C THR A 63 7.25 8.93 -5.47
N LEU A 64 6.33 8.65 -4.55
CA LEU A 64 6.44 7.52 -3.61
C LEU A 64 5.91 6.20 -4.19
N PHE A 65 4.87 6.25 -5.03
CA PHE A 65 4.21 5.05 -5.54
C PHE A 65 4.58 4.74 -6.99
N LEU A 66 4.60 5.75 -7.86
CA LEU A 66 4.96 5.56 -9.27
C LEU A 66 6.47 5.64 -9.51
N ASN A 67 7.25 6.07 -8.51
CA ASN A 67 8.68 6.31 -8.62
C ASN A 67 9.03 7.23 -9.81
N GLU A 68 8.12 8.14 -10.14
CA GLU A 68 8.34 9.17 -11.15
C GLU A 68 9.12 10.29 -10.48
N GLU A 69 10.42 10.37 -10.77
CA GLU A 69 11.20 11.53 -10.38
C GLU A 69 10.65 12.75 -11.13
N LYS A 70 10.46 13.87 -10.42
CA LYS A 70 10.20 15.15 -11.08
C LYS A 70 11.42 15.44 -11.96
N GLU A 71 11.31 15.20 -13.26
CA GLU A 71 12.26 15.75 -14.22
C GLU A 71 12.22 17.27 -14.08
N CYS A 72 13.12 17.81 -13.27
CA CYS A 72 13.44 19.23 -13.27
C CYS A 72 14.07 19.51 -14.65
N VAL A 73 13.22 19.78 -15.64
CA VAL A 73 13.62 20.36 -16.92
C VAL A 73 14.23 21.72 -16.61
N THR A 74 15.54 21.72 -16.40
CA THR A 74 16.31 22.93 -16.19
C THR A 74 16.65 23.49 -17.56
N LYS A 75 15.78 24.41 -18.02
CA LYS A 75 15.97 25.44 -19.06
C LYS A 75 16.43 25.00 -20.46
#